data_AF-A0A5K3FQ48-F1
#
_entry.id   AF-A0A5K3FQ48-F1
#
_cell.length_a   1.000
_cell.length_b   1.000
_cell.length_c   1.000
_cell.angle_alpha   90.00
_cell.angle_beta   90.00
_cell.angle_gamma   90.00
#
_symmetry.space_group_name_H-M   'P 1'
#
loop_
_entity.id
_entity.type
_entity.pdbx_description
1 polymer ?
#
loop_
_entity_poly.entity_id
_entity_poly.type
_entity_poly.pdbx_seq_one_letter_code
_entity_poly.pdbx_strand_id
1 'polypeptide(L)'
;MSVLSFTSALLLSRCRLAECMLKSLSRLSSSSPSQLPRWFNLVPKSCHPYMELARLDKPIGTWLVYLPSTWSIALAANPGCLPDFGMLALFGVGALFMRGAGCTINDMMDRDIDAGVYRTKDRPIARGAVSMLNALKFLGFQLSGALLVLLQLNPESIFIGSCCLGLVFTYPLFKRFTYWPQLMLGATLNWGALLGYTAANSFTFSICVPLYLAGVCQTVLYDSIYSFQELPSTGAF
;
A
#
# COMPACT_ATOMS: atom_id res chain seq x y z
N MET A 1 16.76 -61.29 16.97
CA MET A 1 15.71 -60.33 17.38
C MET A 1 16.42 -59.27 18.22
N SER A 2 16.42 -57.96 18.00
CA SER A 2 15.50 -57.09 17.26
C SER A 2 16.04 -55.64 17.20
N VAL A 3 17.23 -55.39 16.65
CA VAL A 3 17.69 -53.99 16.42
C VAL A 3 17.05 -53.41 15.15
N LEU A 4 16.84 -54.24 14.12
CA LEU A 4 16.18 -53.86 12.87
C LEU A 4 14.68 -53.54 13.02
N SER A 5 14.00 -54.05 14.06
CA SER A 5 12.57 -53.80 14.28
C SER A 5 12.31 -52.44 14.94
N PHE A 6 13.26 -51.95 15.74
CA PHE A 6 13.10 -50.69 16.49
C PHE A 6 13.37 -49.45 15.61
N THR A 7 14.32 -49.54 14.68
CA THR A 7 14.61 -48.48 13.70
C THR A 7 13.48 -48.29 12.70
N SER A 8 12.85 -49.36 12.21
CA SER A 8 11.69 -49.28 11.32
C SER A 8 10.47 -48.64 12.00
N ALA A 9 10.22 -48.92 13.29
CA ALA A 9 9.13 -48.30 14.04
C ALA A 9 9.35 -46.78 14.28
N LEU A 10 10.60 -46.36 14.55
CA LEU A 10 10.96 -44.95 14.69
C LEU A 10 10.85 -44.19 13.35
N LEU A 11 11.26 -44.80 12.24
CA LEU A 11 11.13 -44.24 10.89
C LEU A 11 9.66 -44.09 10.48
N LEU A 12 8.82 -45.09 10.74
CA LEU A 12 7.37 -45.03 10.47
C LEU A 12 6.64 -43.98 11.34
N SER A 13 7.03 -43.84 12.61
CA SER A 13 6.50 -42.80 13.51
C SER A 13 6.88 -41.39 13.05
N ARG A 14 8.14 -41.19 12.61
CA ARG A 14 8.62 -39.94 12.02
C ARG A 14 7.93 -39.58 10.71
N CYS A 15 7.66 -40.57 9.83
CA CYS A 15 6.86 -40.35 8.62
C CYS A 15 5.43 -39.89 8.93
N ARG A 16 4.75 -40.50 9.91
CA ARG A 16 3.39 -40.09 10.29
C ARG A 16 3.34 -38.70 10.92
N LEU A 17 4.33 -38.34 11.74
CA LEU A 17 4.47 -37.00 12.29
C LEU A 17 4.77 -35.95 11.21
N ALA A 18 5.62 -36.28 10.24
CA ALA A 18 5.92 -35.43 9.09
C ALA A 18 4.68 -35.23 8.20
N GLU A 19 3.94 -36.30 7.89
CA GLU A 19 2.68 -36.22 7.15
C GLU A 19 1.59 -35.43 7.91
N CYS A 20 1.53 -35.55 9.23
CA CYS A 20 0.59 -34.80 10.06
C CYS A 20 0.96 -33.31 10.12
N MET A 21 2.25 -33.00 10.26
CA MET A 21 2.80 -31.64 10.14
C MET A 21 2.54 -31.05 8.75
N LEU A 22 2.78 -31.81 7.67
CA LEU A 22 2.49 -31.39 6.30
C LEU A 22 1.00 -31.18 6.06
N LYS A 23 0.12 -32.02 6.63
CA LYS A 23 -1.34 -31.83 6.59
C LYS A 23 -1.81 -30.65 7.44
N SER A 24 -1.10 -30.33 8.52
CA SER A 24 -1.38 -29.16 9.36
C SER A 24 -0.92 -27.88 8.66
N LEU A 25 0.28 -27.89 8.07
CA LEU A 25 0.85 -26.80 7.28
C LEU A 25 0.06 -26.56 5.99
N SER A 26 -0.45 -27.60 5.34
CA SER A 26 -1.32 -27.45 4.16
C SER A 26 -2.71 -26.90 4.50
N ARG A 27 -3.25 -27.21 5.69
CA ARG A 27 -4.47 -26.56 6.23
C ARG A 27 -4.23 -25.12 6.65
N LEU A 28 -3.03 -24.77 7.10
CA LEU A 28 -2.64 -23.38 7.37
C LEU A 28 -2.36 -22.61 6.06
N SER A 29 -1.96 -23.32 5.01
CA SER A 29 -1.66 -22.78 3.67
C SER A 29 -2.90 -22.66 2.77
N SER A 30 -4.03 -23.31 3.10
CA SER A 30 -5.29 -23.04 2.41
C SER A 30 -5.81 -21.68 2.83
N SER A 31 -5.20 -20.64 2.27
CA SER A 31 -5.73 -19.28 2.30
C SER A 31 -7.13 -19.32 1.71
N SER A 32 -8.14 -19.21 2.59
CA SER A 32 -9.48 -18.87 2.16
C SER A 32 -9.37 -17.62 1.27
N PRO A 33 -10.05 -17.56 0.11
CA PRO A 33 -10.06 -16.34 -0.70
C PRO A 33 -10.42 -15.19 0.23
N SER A 34 -9.58 -14.14 0.25
CA SER A 34 -9.72 -13.03 1.19
C SER A 34 -11.15 -12.50 1.11
N GLN A 35 -11.96 -12.79 2.13
CA GLN A 35 -13.36 -12.41 2.13
C GLN A 35 -13.41 -10.88 2.08
N LEU A 36 -14.10 -10.35 1.06
CA LEU A 36 -14.31 -8.90 0.98
C LEU A 36 -15.01 -8.42 2.25
N PRO A 37 -14.64 -7.24 2.78
CA PRO A 37 -15.29 -6.69 3.96
C PRO A 37 -16.81 -6.61 3.77
N ARG A 38 -17.57 -6.90 4.83
CA ARG A 38 -19.05 -6.98 4.76
C ARG A 38 -19.72 -5.71 4.20
N TRP A 39 -19.09 -4.56 4.40
CA TRP A 39 -19.58 -3.27 3.93
C TRP A 39 -19.51 -3.10 2.40
N PHE A 40 -18.74 -3.91 1.67
CA PHE A 40 -18.76 -3.93 0.20
C PHE A 40 -20.15 -4.29 -0.34
N ASN A 41 -20.96 -5.03 0.43
CA ASN A 41 -22.33 -5.38 0.03
C ASN A 41 -23.28 -4.17 -0.02
N LEU A 42 -22.88 -3.00 0.52
CA LEU A 42 -23.63 -1.75 0.38
C LEU A 42 -23.48 -1.14 -1.02
N VAL A 43 -22.49 -1.58 -1.78
CA VAL A 43 -22.17 -1.06 -3.12
C VAL A 43 -22.49 -2.14 -4.17
N PRO A 44 -22.99 -1.78 -5.36
CA PRO A 44 -23.25 -2.74 -6.43
C PRO A 44 -22.03 -3.60 -6.75
N LYS A 45 -22.25 -4.89 -7.03
CA LYS A 45 -21.19 -5.87 -7.33
C LYS A 45 -20.27 -5.45 -8.48
N SER A 46 -20.81 -4.72 -9.47
CA SER A 46 -20.04 -4.19 -10.60
C SER A 46 -18.92 -3.22 -10.19
N CYS A 47 -19.03 -2.59 -9.00
CA CYS A 47 -18.03 -1.66 -8.48
C CYS A 47 -16.95 -2.35 -7.65
N HIS A 48 -17.16 -3.59 -7.19
CA HIS A 48 -16.23 -4.31 -6.31
C HIS A 48 -14.81 -4.39 -6.90
N PRO A 49 -14.61 -4.72 -8.20
CA PRO A 49 -13.27 -4.76 -8.78
C PRO A 49 -12.55 -3.41 -8.73
N TYR A 50 -13.27 -2.29 -8.86
CA TYR A 50 -12.68 -0.94 -8.77
C TYR A 50 -12.35 -0.56 -7.33
N MET A 51 -13.16 -1.00 -6.36
CA MET A 51 -12.88 -0.80 -4.93
C MET A 51 -11.65 -1.60 -4.48
N GLU A 52 -11.51 -2.84 -4.93
CA GLU A 52 -10.31 -3.66 -4.74
C GLU A 52 -9.09 -3.05 -5.45
N LEU A 53 -9.28 -2.49 -6.66
CA LEU A 53 -8.22 -1.82 -7.40
C LEU A 53 -7.70 -0.60 -6.64
N ALA A 54 -8.60 0.17 -6.02
CA ALA A 54 -8.26 1.27 -5.12
C ALA A 54 -7.80 0.83 -3.72
N ARG A 55 -7.74 -0.49 -3.44
CA ARG A 55 -7.38 -1.10 -2.14
C ARG A 55 -8.26 -0.67 -0.97
N LEU A 56 -9.54 -0.43 -1.22
CA LEU A 56 -10.48 -0.08 -0.14
C LEU A 56 -10.74 -1.27 0.80
N ASP A 57 -10.49 -2.50 0.36
CA ASP A 57 -10.49 -3.70 1.19
C ASP A 57 -9.33 -3.73 2.20
N LYS A 58 -8.23 -3.02 1.92
CA LYS A 58 -6.99 -2.99 2.72
C LYS A 58 -6.59 -1.54 3.06
N PRO A 59 -7.33 -0.89 3.98
CA PRO A 59 -7.23 0.56 4.22
C PRO A 59 -5.91 1.01 4.88
N ILE A 60 -5.10 0.08 5.40
CA ILE A 60 -3.82 0.40 6.05
C ILE A 60 -2.94 1.28 5.15
N GLY A 61 -2.98 1.04 3.85
CA GLY A 61 -2.23 1.81 2.88
C GLY A 61 -2.66 3.27 2.75
N THR A 62 -3.95 3.55 2.93
CA THR A 62 -4.48 4.92 2.94
C THR A 62 -4.07 5.64 4.22
N TRP A 63 -4.09 4.94 5.35
CA TRP A 63 -3.58 5.48 6.62
C TRP A 63 -2.09 5.87 6.53
N LEU A 64 -1.26 5.06 5.86
CA LEU A 64 0.16 5.39 5.68
C LEU A 64 0.40 6.67 4.85
N VAL A 65 -0.52 7.02 3.93
CA VAL A 65 -0.47 8.30 3.19
C VAL A 65 -1.03 9.44 4.04
N TYR A 66 -2.08 9.16 4.82
CA TYR A 66 -2.80 10.17 5.59
C TYR A 66 -2.02 10.62 6.83
N LEU A 67 -1.45 9.70 7.61
CA LEU A 67 -0.80 10.00 8.89
C LEU A 67 0.31 11.06 8.80
N PRO A 68 1.26 11.00 7.83
CA PRO A 68 2.27 12.04 7.67
C PRO A 68 1.66 13.43 7.46
N SER A 69 0.53 13.50 6.74
CA SER A 69 -0.23 14.73 6.56
C SER A 69 -0.80 15.23 7.88
N THR A 70 -1.39 14.34 8.69
CA THR A 70 -1.97 14.72 9.99
C THR A 70 -0.93 15.24 10.97
N TRP A 71 0.28 14.64 11.01
CA TRP A 71 1.38 15.13 11.84
C TRP A 71 1.81 16.53 11.42
N SER A 72 1.89 16.76 10.10
CA SER A 72 2.27 18.04 9.52
C SER A 72 1.22 19.13 9.77
N ILE A 73 -0.07 18.81 9.63
CA ILE A 73 -1.19 19.71 9.95
C ILE A 73 -1.21 20.03 11.45
N ALA A 74 -0.95 19.04 12.32
CA ALA A 74 -0.87 19.26 13.76
C ALA A 74 0.27 20.19 14.16
N LEU A 75 1.44 20.09 13.50
CA LEU A 75 2.55 21.02 13.71
C LEU A 75 2.26 22.43 13.21
N ALA A 76 1.35 22.58 12.25
CA ALA A 76 0.93 23.89 11.75
C ALA A 76 -0.10 24.59 12.63
N ALA A 77 -0.73 23.87 13.57
CA ALA A 77 -1.70 24.45 14.48
C ALA A 77 -1.03 25.43 15.46
N ASN A 78 -1.76 26.49 15.81
CA ASN A 78 -1.30 27.43 16.82
C ASN A 78 -1.04 26.71 18.17
N PRO A 79 -0.03 27.14 18.96
CA PRO A 79 0.24 26.54 20.26
C PRO A 79 -1.00 26.48 21.15
N GLY A 80 -1.32 25.29 21.66
CA GLY A 80 -2.50 25.05 22.50
C GLY A 80 -3.82 24.80 21.74
N CYS A 81 -3.81 24.87 20.41
CA CYS A 81 -4.97 24.57 19.58
C CYS A 81 -4.92 23.16 19.00
N LEU A 82 -6.09 22.60 18.71
CA LEU A 82 -6.20 21.37 17.92
C LEU A 82 -5.96 21.66 16.42
N PRO A 83 -5.51 20.66 15.64
CA PRO A 83 -5.43 20.78 14.19
C PRO A 83 -6.80 21.08 13.57
N ASP A 84 -6.79 21.81 12.45
CA ASP A 84 -7.99 22.14 11.71
C ASP A 84 -8.66 20.86 11.17
N PHE A 85 -9.88 20.58 11.65
CA PHE A 85 -10.63 19.37 11.28
C PHE A 85 -11.05 19.36 9.80
N GLY A 86 -11.27 20.53 9.19
CA GLY A 86 -11.56 20.66 7.77
C GLY A 86 -10.36 20.24 6.93
N MET A 87 -9.16 20.69 7.31
CA MET A 87 -7.89 20.31 6.67
C MET A 87 -7.62 18.82 6.84
N LEU A 88 -7.84 18.26 8.03
CA LEU A 88 -7.74 16.82 8.28
C LEU A 88 -8.69 16.02 7.37
N ALA A 89 -9.96 16.43 7.28
CA ALA A 89 -10.93 15.77 6.40
C ALA A 89 -10.53 15.87 4.92
N LEU A 90 -10.10 17.06 4.48
CA LEU A 90 -9.69 17.33 3.11
C LEU A 90 -8.49 16.45 2.70
N PHE A 91 -7.46 16.38 3.56
CA PHE A 91 -6.31 15.49 3.35
C PHE A 91 -6.67 14.01 3.46
N GLY A 92 -7.67 13.64 4.27
CA GLY A 92 -8.19 12.27 4.33
C GLY A 92 -8.81 11.83 3.00
N VAL A 93 -9.62 12.70 2.39
CA VAL A 93 -10.19 12.47 1.05
C VAL A 93 -9.08 12.42 0.00
N GLY A 94 -8.13 13.36 0.05
CA GLY A 94 -6.97 13.38 -0.83
C GLY A 94 -6.13 12.10 -0.75
N ALA A 95 -5.86 11.62 0.48
CA ALA A 95 -5.12 10.38 0.72
C ALA A 95 -5.84 9.16 0.15
N LEU A 96 -7.18 9.09 0.26
CA LEU A 96 -7.98 8.02 -0.32
C LEU A 96 -7.86 7.99 -1.86
N PHE A 97 -7.99 9.14 -2.52
CA PHE A 97 -7.84 9.23 -3.97
C PHE A 97 -6.41 8.93 -4.42
N MET A 98 -5.41 9.54 -3.79
CA MET A 98 -4.00 9.37 -4.17
C MET A 98 -3.48 7.96 -3.91
N ARG A 99 -3.91 7.32 -2.81
CA ARG A 99 -3.60 5.90 -2.57
C ARG A 99 -4.22 5.02 -3.65
N GLY A 100 -5.49 5.25 -3.97
CA GLY A 100 -6.19 4.54 -5.03
C GLY A 100 -5.52 4.70 -6.40
N ALA A 101 -5.12 5.92 -6.75
CA ALA A 101 -4.40 6.23 -7.98
C ALA A 101 -3.05 5.50 -8.05
N GLY A 102 -2.26 5.57 -6.97
CA GLY A 102 -0.97 4.86 -6.89
C GLY A 102 -1.12 3.35 -7.04
N CYS A 103 -2.14 2.74 -6.42
CA CYS A 103 -2.43 1.31 -6.58
C CYS A 103 -2.89 0.96 -8.01
N THR A 104 -3.69 1.82 -8.64
CA THR A 104 -4.14 1.63 -10.03
C THR A 104 -2.97 1.70 -11.01
N ILE A 105 -2.11 2.72 -10.88
CA ILE A 105 -0.88 2.88 -11.67
C ILE A 105 0.03 1.65 -11.50
N ASN A 106 0.20 1.20 -10.26
CA ASN A 106 1.02 0.04 -9.94
C ASN A 106 0.48 -1.25 -10.61
N ASP A 107 -0.81 -1.55 -10.46
CA ASP A 107 -1.43 -2.74 -11.05
C ASP A 107 -1.50 -2.68 -12.58
N MET A 108 -1.61 -1.48 -13.17
CA MET A 108 -1.55 -1.29 -14.62
C MET A 108 -0.16 -1.62 -15.18
N MET A 109 0.91 -1.19 -14.50
CA MET A 109 2.29 -1.44 -14.95
C MET A 109 2.77 -2.85 -14.64
N ASP A 110 2.32 -3.44 -13.53
CA ASP A 110 2.76 -4.76 -13.06
C ASP A 110 1.82 -5.90 -13.51
N ARG A 111 0.81 -5.63 -14.37
CA ARG A 111 -0.21 -6.60 -14.81
C ARG A 111 0.34 -8.00 -15.13
N ASP A 112 1.33 -8.06 -16.02
CA ASP A 112 1.84 -9.34 -16.54
C ASP A 112 2.66 -10.09 -15.47
N ILE A 113 3.36 -9.34 -14.61
CA ILE A 113 4.12 -9.89 -13.47
C ILE A 113 3.15 -10.40 -12.41
N ASP A 114 2.13 -9.61 -12.08
CA ASP A 114 1.13 -9.94 -11.07
C ASP A 114 0.33 -11.18 -11.46
N ALA A 115 0.03 -11.38 -12.74
CA ALA A 115 -0.63 -12.58 -13.23
C ALA A 115 0.17 -13.87 -12.98
N GLY A 116 1.51 -13.78 -12.93
CA GLY A 116 2.41 -14.91 -12.68
C GLY A 116 2.67 -15.22 -11.20
N VAL A 117 2.28 -14.34 -10.27
CA VAL A 117 2.62 -14.46 -8.85
C VAL A 117 1.40 -14.90 -8.03
N TYR A 118 1.54 -15.99 -7.27
CA TYR A 118 0.43 -16.59 -6.50
C TYR A 118 -0.34 -15.58 -5.63
N ARG A 119 0.36 -14.64 -4.99
CA ARG A 119 -0.22 -13.63 -4.10
C ARG A 119 -0.96 -12.51 -4.84
N THR A 120 -0.60 -12.22 -6.08
CA THR A 120 -1.09 -11.05 -6.81
C THR A 120 -1.84 -11.37 -8.09
N LYS A 121 -1.91 -12.65 -8.48
CA LYS A 121 -2.73 -13.15 -9.61
C LYS A 121 -4.20 -12.77 -9.49
N ASP A 122 -4.71 -12.66 -8.28
CA ASP A 122 -6.10 -12.32 -8.00
C ASP A 122 -6.34 -10.80 -8.03
N ARG A 123 -5.37 -9.95 -8.39
CA ARG A 123 -5.62 -8.51 -8.52
C ARG A 123 -6.60 -8.22 -9.68
N PRO A 124 -7.43 -7.17 -9.60
CA PRO A 124 -8.50 -6.93 -10.57
C PRO A 124 -8.05 -6.84 -12.03
N ILE A 125 -6.90 -6.19 -12.29
CA ILE A 125 -6.36 -6.07 -13.66
C ILE A 125 -5.69 -7.37 -14.09
N ALA A 126 -4.93 -8.03 -13.20
CA ALA A 126 -4.24 -9.30 -13.48
C ALA A 126 -5.22 -10.44 -13.80
N ARG A 127 -6.32 -10.56 -13.05
CA ARG A 127 -7.39 -11.56 -13.30
C ARG A 127 -8.37 -11.17 -14.41
N GLY A 128 -8.20 -10.01 -15.05
CA GLY A 128 -9.06 -9.52 -16.13
C GLY A 128 -10.44 -8.99 -15.69
N ALA A 129 -10.69 -8.79 -14.40
CA ALA A 129 -11.94 -8.22 -13.90
C ALA A 129 -12.11 -6.73 -14.24
N VAL A 130 -10.99 -6.02 -14.46
CA VAL A 130 -10.97 -4.64 -14.96
C VAL A 130 -10.06 -4.58 -16.19
N SER A 131 -10.59 -4.10 -17.32
CA SER A 131 -9.80 -3.90 -18.54
C SER A 131 -8.84 -2.71 -18.39
N MET A 132 -7.75 -2.69 -19.18
CA MET A 132 -6.78 -1.57 -19.15
C MET A 132 -7.43 -0.20 -19.44
N LEU A 133 -8.38 -0.15 -20.39
CA LEU A 133 -9.09 1.08 -20.70
C LEU A 133 -9.97 1.55 -19.52
N ASN A 134 -10.63 0.61 -18.84
CA ASN A 134 -11.45 0.94 -17.67
C ASN A 134 -10.59 1.35 -16.47
N ALA A 135 -9.43 0.71 -16.28
CA ALA A 135 -8.45 1.12 -15.28
C ALA A 135 -7.93 2.53 -15.56
N LEU A 136 -7.66 2.89 -16.81
CA LEU A 136 -7.24 4.23 -17.20
C LEU A 136 -8.34 5.28 -16.92
N LYS A 137 -9.60 4.99 -17.24
CA LYS A 137 -10.73 5.88 -16.90
C LYS A 137 -10.88 6.06 -15.39
N PHE A 138 -10.72 4.98 -14.64
CA PHE A 138 -10.80 5.02 -13.18
C PHE A 138 -9.63 5.78 -12.55
N LEU A 139 -8.42 5.63 -13.10
CA LEU A 139 -7.27 6.45 -12.73
C LEU A 139 -7.55 7.93 -12.99
N GLY A 140 -8.14 8.27 -14.15
CA GLY A 140 -8.58 9.63 -14.46
C GLY A 140 -9.53 10.17 -13.39
N PHE A 141 -10.55 9.39 -13.01
CA PHE A 141 -11.47 9.75 -11.92
C PHE A 141 -10.74 9.99 -10.59
N GLN A 142 -9.81 9.12 -10.21
CA GLN A 142 -9.05 9.26 -8.96
C GLN A 142 -8.16 10.50 -8.95
N LEU A 143 -7.44 10.74 -10.05
CA LEU A 143 -6.57 11.92 -10.19
C LEU A 143 -7.39 13.22 -10.27
N SER A 144 -8.55 13.21 -10.93
CA SER A 144 -9.47 14.36 -10.90
C SER A 144 -9.98 14.64 -9.49
N GLY A 145 -10.36 13.61 -8.73
CA GLY A 145 -10.75 13.75 -7.32
C GLY A 145 -9.62 14.32 -6.45
N ALA A 146 -8.40 13.81 -6.60
CA ALA A 146 -7.22 14.34 -5.91
C ALA A 146 -6.91 15.78 -6.32
N LEU A 147 -7.06 16.13 -7.60
CA LEU A 147 -6.86 17.49 -8.10
C LEU A 147 -7.89 18.46 -7.52
N LEU A 148 -9.16 18.08 -7.44
CA LEU A 148 -10.20 18.91 -6.81
C LEU A 148 -9.91 19.17 -5.32
N VAL A 149 -9.32 18.21 -4.62
CA VAL A 149 -8.82 18.40 -3.26
C VAL A 149 -7.64 19.37 -3.25
N LEU A 150 -6.65 19.18 -4.12
CA LEU A 150 -5.45 19.99 -4.19
C LEU A 150 -5.76 21.47 -4.52
N LEU A 151 -6.70 21.72 -5.42
CA LEU A 151 -7.12 23.07 -5.83
C LEU A 151 -7.83 23.88 -4.73
N GLN A 152 -8.22 23.22 -3.63
CA GLN A 152 -8.76 23.91 -2.45
C GLN A 152 -7.66 24.44 -1.51
N LEU A 153 -6.40 24.10 -1.77
CA LEU A 153 -5.25 24.58 -0.98
C LEU A 153 -4.67 25.87 -1.56
N ASN A 154 -3.74 26.48 -0.83
CA ASN A 154 -3.02 27.67 -1.28
C ASN A 154 -2.07 27.35 -2.47
N PRO A 155 -1.64 28.36 -3.26
CA PRO A 155 -0.80 28.14 -4.44
C PRO A 155 0.53 27.42 -4.17
N GLU A 156 1.15 27.68 -3.02
CA GLU A 156 2.40 27.02 -2.60
C GLU A 156 2.18 25.52 -2.39
N SER A 157 1.09 25.16 -1.71
CA SER A 157 0.65 23.76 -1.52
C SER A 157 0.29 23.09 -2.84
N ILE A 158 -0.37 23.80 -3.76
CA ILE A 158 -0.68 23.27 -5.10
C ILE A 158 0.61 22.90 -5.82
N PHE A 159 1.63 23.76 -5.79
CA PHE A 159 2.92 23.48 -6.41
C PHE A 159 3.62 22.27 -5.77
N ILE A 160 3.76 22.27 -4.45
CA ILE A 160 4.41 21.16 -3.71
C ILE A 160 3.65 19.85 -3.90
N GLY A 161 2.32 19.88 -3.84
CA GLY A 161 1.47 18.72 -4.05
C GLY A 161 1.60 18.17 -5.47
N SER A 162 1.65 19.03 -6.48
CA SER A 162 1.81 18.62 -7.88
C SER A 162 3.14 17.89 -8.13
N CYS A 163 4.21 18.29 -7.44
CA CYS A 163 5.52 17.63 -7.53
C CYS A 163 5.48 16.14 -7.11
N CYS A 164 4.51 15.72 -6.29
CA CYS A 164 4.40 14.32 -5.87
C CYS A 164 4.07 13.37 -7.03
N LEU A 165 3.42 13.87 -8.09
CA LEU A 165 2.99 13.06 -9.22
C LEU A 165 4.19 12.37 -9.89
N GLY A 166 5.31 13.08 -10.02
CA GLY A 166 6.55 12.51 -10.55
C GLY A 166 6.99 11.26 -9.80
N LEU A 167 6.93 11.27 -8.47
CA LEU A 167 7.28 10.11 -7.65
C LEU A 167 6.26 8.98 -7.77
N VAL A 168 4.96 9.31 -7.75
CA VAL A 168 3.88 8.31 -7.84
C VAL A 168 3.92 7.54 -9.16
N PHE A 169 4.14 8.24 -10.28
CA PHE A 169 4.24 7.61 -11.60
C PHE A 169 5.52 6.79 -11.77
N THR A 170 6.63 7.24 -11.17
CA THR A 170 7.92 6.55 -11.34
C THR A 170 8.12 5.39 -10.37
N TYR A 171 7.47 5.37 -9.21
CA TYR A 171 7.65 4.33 -8.18
C TYR A 171 7.62 2.88 -8.70
N PRO A 172 6.66 2.46 -9.54
CA PRO A 172 6.63 1.07 -10.02
C PRO A 172 7.84 0.70 -10.89
N LEU A 173 8.45 1.68 -11.57
CA LEU A 173 9.68 1.47 -12.34
C LEU A 173 10.88 1.20 -11.44
N PHE A 174 10.94 1.79 -10.25
CA PHE A 174 12.06 1.59 -9.32
C PHE A 174 12.19 0.14 -8.86
N LYS A 175 11.09 -0.62 -8.81
CA LYS A 175 11.14 -2.06 -8.55
C LYS A 175 11.96 -2.85 -9.58
N ARG A 176 12.14 -2.30 -10.79
CA ARG A 176 12.83 -2.95 -11.91
C ARG A 176 14.29 -2.54 -12.04
N PHE A 177 14.65 -1.36 -11.52
CA PHE A 177 15.97 -0.76 -11.73
C PHE A 177 16.81 -0.66 -10.46
N THR A 178 16.22 -0.75 -9.26
CA THR A 178 16.95 -0.66 -7.99
C THR A 178 16.56 -1.75 -7.01
N TYR A 179 17.50 -2.09 -6.14
CA TYR A 179 17.30 -3.00 -5.00
C TYR A 179 16.70 -2.28 -3.77
N TRP A 180 16.47 -0.97 -3.85
CA TRP A 180 15.94 -0.14 -2.76
C TRP A 180 14.56 0.46 -3.08
N PRO A 181 13.56 -0.34 -3.51
CA PRO A 181 12.21 0.19 -3.79
C PRO A 181 11.53 0.76 -2.53
N GLN A 182 11.95 0.34 -1.32
CA GLN A 182 11.40 0.82 -0.05
C GLN A 182 11.70 2.31 0.18
N LEU A 183 12.85 2.80 -0.31
CA LEU A 183 13.19 4.23 -0.22
C LEU A 183 12.24 5.06 -1.07
N MET A 184 11.96 4.61 -2.29
CA MET A 184 11.01 5.28 -3.19
C MET A 184 9.57 5.17 -2.68
N LEU A 185 9.20 4.05 -2.06
CA LEU A 185 7.93 3.90 -1.36
C LEU A 185 7.81 4.91 -0.20
N GLY A 186 8.87 5.05 0.60
CA GLY A 186 8.93 6.05 1.67
C GLY A 186 8.74 7.46 1.14
N ALA A 187 9.47 7.83 0.09
CA ALA A 187 9.36 9.15 -0.53
C ALA A 187 7.94 9.46 -1.02
N THR A 188 7.27 8.47 -1.63
CA THR A 188 5.89 8.63 -2.12
C THR A 188 4.86 8.72 -0.99
N LEU A 189 4.89 7.81 -0.01
CA LEU A 189 3.88 7.75 1.05
C LEU A 189 3.94 8.95 2.00
N ASN A 190 5.13 9.51 2.21
CA ASN A 190 5.34 10.57 3.21
C ASN A 190 5.23 11.98 2.64
N TRP A 191 4.90 12.17 1.36
CA TRP A 191 4.82 13.50 0.74
C TRP A 191 3.86 14.45 1.49
N GLY A 192 2.82 13.90 2.12
CA GLY A 192 1.91 14.62 3.01
C GLY A 192 2.60 15.38 4.15
N ALA A 193 3.78 14.92 4.60
CA ALA A 193 4.58 15.62 5.61
C ALA A 193 5.08 16.99 5.15
N LEU A 194 5.36 17.14 3.85
CA LEU A 194 5.75 18.43 3.25
C LEU A 194 4.53 19.32 3.02
N LEU A 195 3.42 18.72 2.62
CA LEU A 195 2.23 19.43 2.17
C LEU A 195 1.35 19.92 3.33
N GLY A 196 1.20 19.14 4.42
CA GLY A 196 0.27 19.44 5.50
C GLY A 196 0.54 20.75 6.23
N TYR A 197 1.82 21.06 6.51
CA TYR A 197 2.22 22.30 7.16
C TYR A 197 2.06 23.49 6.21
N THR A 198 2.46 23.30 4.95
CA THR A 198 2.34 24.33 3.91
C THR A 198 0.89 24.66 3.57
N ALA A 199 -0.07 23.77 3.88
CA ALA A 199 -1.48 24.04 3.66
C ALA A 199 -2.02 25.19 4.54
N ALA A 200 -1.44 25.42 5.72
CA ALA A 200 -1.86 26.46 6.64
C ALA A 200 -0.82 27.58 6.82
N ASN A 201 0.47 27.29 6.58
CA ASN A 201 1.59 28.22 6.75
C ASN A 201 2.49 28.22 5.50
N SER A 202 3.48 29.10 5.41
CA SER A 202 4.50 29.00 4.35
C SER A 202 5.46 27.83 4.57
N PHE A 203 5.99 27.25 3.48
CA PHE A 203 6.91 26.12 3.59
C PHE A 203 8.13 26.48 4.45
N THR A 204 8.33 25.70 5.50
CA THR A 204 9.41 25.93 6.48
C THR A 204 10.31 24.72 6.51
N PHE A 205 11.53 24.88 5.97
CA PHE A 205 12.51 23.80 5.82
C PHE A 205 12.81 23.07 7.14
N SER A 206 12.96 23.80 8.24
CA SER A 206 13.30 23.25 9.56
C SER A 206 12.20 22.37 10.16
N ILE A 207 10.97 22.44 9.65
CA ILE A 207 9.82 21.66 10.13
C ILE A 207 9.50 20.56 9.11
N CYS A 208 9.31 20.94 7.86
CA CYS A 208 8.80 20.05 6.81
C CYS A 208 9.81 18.95 6.44
N VAL A 209 11.09 19.31 6.27
CA VAL A 209 12.11 18.36 5.80
C VAL A 209 12.45 17.30 6.84
N PRO A 210 12.70 17.63 8.13
CA PRO A 210 12.96 16.60 9.14
C PRO A 210 11.78 15.65 9.33
N LEU A 211 10.54 16.17 9.33
CA LEU A 211 9.34 15.33 9.43
C LEU A 211 9.22 14.37 8.24
N TYR A 212 9.43 14.87 7.03
CA TYR A 212 9.42 14.07 5.82
C TYR A 212 10.47 12.96 5.86
N LEU A 213 11.73 13.30 6.16
CA LEU A 213 12.82 12.32 6.24
C LEU A 213 12.57 11.27 7.34
N ALA A 214 12.05 11.67 8.50
CA ALA A 214 11.68 10.73 9.56
C ALA A 214 10.63 9.72 9.07
N GLY A 215 9.59 10.19 8.36
CA GLY A 215 8.58 9.32 7.75
C GLY A 215 9.14 8.39 6.66
N VAL A 216 10.05 8.89 5.82
CA VAL A 216 10.75 8.07 4.82
C VAL A 216 11.56 6.97 5.51
N CYS A 217 12.36 7.32 6.52
CA CYS A 217 13.14 6.35 7.30
C CYS A 217 12.25 5.31 7.98
N GLN A 218 11.13 5.74 8.57
CA GLN A 218 10.14 4.84 9.16
C GLN A 218 9.58 3.87 8.11
N THR A 219 9.32 4.34 6.89
CA THR A 219 8.84 3.51 5.78
C THR A 219 9.86 2.49 5.33
N VAL A 220 11.10 2.90 5.17
CA VAL A 220 12.19 1.97 4.87
C VAL A 220 12.27 0.90 5.95
N LEU A 221 12.21 1.27 7.23
CA LEU A 221 12.29 0.32 8.34
C LEU A 221 11.17 -0.74 8.30
N TYR A 222 9.90 -0.33 8.25
CA TYR A 222 8.81 -1.31 8.30
C TYR A 222 8.67 -2.10 6.99
N ASP A 223 8.94 -1.49 5.83
CA ASP A 223 8.78 -2.16 4.54
C ASP A 223 9.93 -3.14 4.27
N SER A 224 11.12 -2.88 4.83
CA SER A 224 12.20 -3.87 4.89
C SER A 224 11.77 -5.09 5.70
N ILE A 225 11.23 -4.90 6.90
CA ILE A 225 10.73 -6.02 7.74
C ILE A 225 9.65 -6.82 6.99
N TYR A 226 8.70 -6.12 6.36
CA TYR A 226 7.65 -6.75 5.55
C TYR A 226 8.22 -7.55 4.38
N SER A 227 9.20 -7.01 3.65
CA SER A 227 9.86 -7.71 2.54
C SER A 227 10.55 -9.00 2.98
N PHE A 228 11.19 -9.02 4.15
CA PHE A 228 11.83 -10.23 4.70
C PHE A 228 10.83 -11.36 4.97
N GLN A 229 9.58 -11.04 5.31
CA GLN A 229 8.53 -12.05 5.56
C GLN A 229 8.07 -12.74 4.28
N GLU A 230 8.31 -12.13 3.11
CA GLU A 230 7.87 -12.65 1.81
C GLU A 230 8.93 -13.53 1.13
N LEU A 231 10.19 -13.51 1.60
CA LEU A 231 11.29 -14.34 1.08
C LEU A 231 10.99 -15.86 1.06
N PRO A 232 10.37 -16.47 2.10
CA PRO A 232 10.08 -17.90 2.08
C PRO A 232 9.02 -18.30 1.04
N SER A 233 8.21 -17.34 0.58
CA SER A 233 7.08 -17.57 -0.34
C SER A 233 7.42 -17.34 -1.82
N THR A 234 8.55 -16.72 -2.15
CA THR A 234 8.92 -16.39 -3.53
C THR A 234 9.73 -17.47 -4.26
N GLY A 235 10.20 -18.53 -3.59
CA GLY A 235 10.86 -19.67 -4.25
C GLY A 235 12.09 -19.33 -5.09
N ALA A 236 12.65 -18.13 -4.94
CA ALA A 236 13.82 -17.66 -5.65
C ALA A 236 15.00 -17.64 -4.68
N PHE A 237 15.88 -18.63 -4.83
CA PHE A 237 17.29 -18.53 -4.44
C PHE A 237 18.08 -17.94 -5.61
#